data_AF-A0A0X7K1X5-F1
#
_entry.id   AF-A0A0X7K1X5-F1
#
_cell.length_a   1.000
_cell.length_b   1.000
_cell.length_c   1.000
_cell.angle_alpha   90.00
_cell.angle_beta   90.00
_cell.angle_gamma   90.00
#
_symmetry.space_group_name_H-M   'P 1'
#
loop_
_entity.id
_entity.type
_entity.pdbx_description
1 polymer ?
#
loop_
_entity_poly.entity_id
_entity_poly.type
_entity_poly.pdbx_seq_one_letter_code
_entity_poly.pdbx_strand_id
1 'polypeptide(L)'
;MRGSTTDEHDRFVAFNDQLKKLAESEPLKEIDRKSPQSLQVMNFHLIFEFLIEQWINFKLNKGVSLFSGIEKIGFNNKLYIAKNIGLPKEIFKALDTVNRERNSFAHNIFKKTIARAKINEIAELADSIQATGGEFNRLGVYIEGSLFYAKNIECENTLLNLALTALKDKIRNYVFIDIYHETSHPI
;
A
#
# COMPACT_ATOMS: atom_id res chain seq x y z
N MET A 1 -1.28 -29.01 23.17
CA MET A 1 -1.85 -27.87 23.91
C MET A 1 -2.11 -26.76 22.91
N ARG A 2 -3.32 -26.71 22.33
CA ARG A 2 -3.73 -25.69 21.33
C ARG A 2 -4.27 -24.49 22.09
N GLY A 3 -3.41 -23.51 22.33
CA GLY A 3 -3.79 -22.24 22.96
C GLY A 3 -3.78 -21.06 21.98
N SER A 4 -3.80 -21.29 20.65
CA SER A 4 -3.47 -20.22 19.69
C SER A 4 -4.65 -19.63 18.91
N THR A 5 -5.87 -20.19 18.95
CA THR A 5 -6.94 -19.71 18.05
C THR A 5 -7.61 -18.41 18.49
N THR A 6 -7.74 -18.15 19.79
CA THR A 6 -8.46 -16.96 20.29
C THR A 6 -7.58 -15.71 20.22
N ASP A 7 -6.33 -15.79 20.70
CA ASP A 7 -5.38 -14.68 20.64
C ASP A 7 -5.03 -14.28 19.19
N GLU A 8 -4.90 -15.24 18.27
CA GLU A 8 -4.68 -14.97 16.85
C GLU A 8 -5.91 -14.29 16.21
N HIS A 9 -7.12 -14.73 16.58
CA HIS A 9 -8.37 -14.13 16.10
C HIS A 9 -8.56 -12.70 16.63
N ASP A 10 -8.30 -12.46 17.91
CA ASP A 10 -8.43 -11.13 18.53
C ASP A 10 -7.44 -10.13 17.92
N ARG A 11 -6.22 -10.59 17.62
CA ARG A 11 -5.22 -9.81 16.87
C ARG A 11 -5.68 -9.47 15.46
N PHE A 12 -6.32 -10.42 14.78
CA PHE A 12 -6.89 -10.21 13.45
C PHE A 12 -8.02 -9.17 13.46
N VAL A 13 -8.94 -9.27 14.43
CA VAL A 13 -10.02 -8.29 14.61
C VAL A 13 -9.44 -6.90 14.86
N ALA A 14 -8.42 -6.78 15.71
CA ALA A 14 -7.76 -5.51 15.99
C ALA A 14 -7.12 -4.88 14.74
N PHE A 15 -6.45 -5.67 13.88
CA PHE A 15 -5.88 -5.18 12.63
C PHE A 15 -6.95 -4.65 11.66
N ASN A 16 -8.05 -5.40 11.48
CA ASN A 16 -9.15 -4.98 10.62
C ASN A 16 -9.84 -3.71 11.13
N ASP A 17 -10.03 -3.58 12.44
CA ASP A 17 -10.59 -2.37 13.04
C ASP A 17 -9.70 -1.15 12.83
N GLN A 18 -8.38 -1.31 12.93
CA GLN A 18 -7.44 -0.22 12.63
C GLN A 18 -7.44 0.14 11.15
N LEU A 19 -7.49 -0.83 10.23
CA LEU A 19 -7.62 -0.58 8.79
C LEU A 19 -8.91 0.18 8.46
N LYS A 20 -10.02 -0.20 9.09
CA LYS A 20 -11.31 0.46 8.92
C LYS A 20 -11.26 1.89 9.43
N LYS A 21 -10.68 2.13 10.61
CA LYS A 21 -10.48 3.48 11.16
C LYS A 21 -9.60 4.36 10.26
N LEU A 22 -8.53 3.80 9.68
CA LEU A 22 -7.68 4.53 8.74
C LEU A 22 -8.48 4.91 7.49
N ALA A 23 -9.17 3.95 6.87
CA ALA A 23 -10.02 4.20 5.71
C ALA A 23 -11.17 5.19 5.99
N GLU A 24 -11.63 5.24 7.25
CA GLU A 24 -12.69 6.14 7.69
C GLU A 24 -12.20 7.55 8.06
N SER A 25 -10.89 7.77 8.15
CA SER A 25 -10.34 9.08 8.49
C SER A 25 -10.65 10.10 7.39
N GLU A 26 -11.19 11.26 7.80
CA GLU A 26 -11.69 12.30 6.91
C GLU A 26 -10.71 12.71 5.79
N PRO A 27 -9.40 12.88 6.03
CA PRO A 27 -8.46 13.29 4.98
C PRO A 27 -8.32 12.28 3.82
N LEU A 28 -8.62 11.00 4.05
CA LEU A 28 -8.45 9.95 3.04
C LEU A 28 -9.75 9.65 2.27
N LYS A 29 -10.91 10.04 2.81
CA LYS A 29 -12.23 9.83 2.19
C LYS A 29 -12.46 10.70 0.94
N GLU A 30 -11.83 11.86 0.87
CA GLU A 30 -12.04 12.83 -0.22
C GLU A 30 -11.09 12.62 -1.41
N ILE A 31 -10.14 11.68 -1.30
CA ILE A 31 -9.14 11.45 -2.34
C ILE A 31 -9.60 10.36 -3.31
N ASP A 32 -9.86 10.77 -4.55
CA ASP A 32 -10.33 9.90 -5.62
C ASP A 32 -9.51 10.09 -6.91
N ARG A 33 -10.00 9.51 -8.01
CA ARG A 33 -9.40 9.61 -9.35
C ARG A 33 -9.40 11.02 -9.95
N LYS A 34 -10.20 11.95 -9.42
CA LYS A 34 -10.25 13.37 -9.83
C LYS A 34 -9.28 14.21 -9.01
N SER A 35 -8.85 13.73 -7.84
CA SER A 35 -7.86 14.44 -7.02
C SER A 35 -6.52 14.62 -7.74
N PRO A 36 -5.77 15.70 -7.42
CA PRO A 36 -4.39 15.88 -7.85
C PRO A 36 -3.51 14.65 -7.56
N GLN A 37 -2.60 14.33 -8.50
CA GLN A 37 -1.74 13.15 -8.37
C GLN A 37 -0.84 13.18 -7.13
N SER A 38 -0.41 14.36 -6.70
CA SER A 38 0.34 14.54 -5.45
C SER A 38 -0.46 14.11 -4.22
N LEU A 39 -1.75 14.45 -4.16
CA LEU A 39 -2.65 14.03 -3.08
C LEU A 39 -2.94 12.53 -3.14
N GLN A 40 -3.14 11.98 -4.33
CA GLN A 40 -3.27 10.52 -4.49
C GLN A 40 -2.04 9.79 -3.97
N VAL A 41 -0.84 10.18 -4.41
CA VAL A 41 0.41 9.56 -3.95
C VAL A 41 0.62 9.70 -2.45
N MET A 42 0.36 10.89 -1.89
CA MET A 42 0.50 11.10 -0.44
C MET A 42 -0.46 10.21 0.35
N ASN A 43 -1.73 10.14 -0.06
CA ASN A 43 -2.74 9.30 0.58
C ASN A 43 -2.33 7.82 0.57
N PHE A 44 -2.01 7.29 -0.61
CA PHE A 44 -1.60 5.90 -0.74
C PHE A 44 -0.28 5.61 -0.01
N HIS A 45 0.67 6.55 0.01
CA HIS A 45 1.89 6.42 0.79
C HIS A 45 1.61 6.25 2.29
N LEU A 46 0.70 7.03 2.86
CA LEU A 46 0.29 6.88 4.27
C LEU A 46 -0.36 5.51 4.54
N ILE A 47 -1.19 5.03 3.61
CA ILE A 47 -1.79 3.69 3.69
C ILE A 47 -0.70 2.61 3.64
N PHE A 48 0.28 2.73 2.74
CA PHE A 48 1.38 1.78 2.63
C PHE A 48 2.28 1.79 3.85
N GLU A 49 2.58 2.98 4.39
CA GLU A 49 3.33 3.11 5.64
C GLU A 49 2.62 2.41 6.79
N PHE A 50 1.31 2.62 6.94
CA PHE A 50 0.51 1.92 7.93
C PHE A 50 0.57 0.40 7.74
N LEU A 51 0.33 -0.10 6.52
CA LEU A 51 0.33 -1.54 6.22
C LEU A 51 1.66 -2.20 6.56
N ILE A 52 2.77 -1.60 6.14
CA ILE A 52 4.11 -2.12 6.41
C ILE A 52 4.47 -2.01 7.89
N GLU A 53 4.10 -0.92 8.55
CA GLU A 53 4.33 -0.77 9.99
C GLU A 53 3.59 -1.84 10.80
N GLN A 54 2.31 -2.08 10.49
CA GLN A 54 1.54 -3.15 11.13
C GLN A 54 2.17 -4.51 10.87
N TRP A 55 2.56 -4.78 9.62
CA TRP A 55 3.25 -6.03 9.28
C TRP A 55 4.52 -6.24 10.10
N ILE A 56 5.38 -5.21 10.24
CA ILE A 56 6.57 -5.25 11.08
C ILE A 56 6.22 -5.49 12.55
N ASN A 57 5.24 -4.76 13.10
CA ASN A 57 4.80 -4.91 14.49
C ASN A 57 4.33 -6.34 14.78
N PHE A 58 3.57 -6.95 13.86
CA PHE A 58 3.13 -8.33 14.00
C PHE A 58 4.26 -9.33 13.87
N LYS A 59 5.14 -9.16 12.88
CA LYS A 59 6.27 -10.07 12.65
C LYS A 59 7.28 -10.08 13.78
N LEU A 60 7.53 -8.95 14.43
CA LEU A 60 8.62 -8.82 15.40
C LEU A 60 8.14 -8.68 16.85
N ASN A 61 6.91 -8.21 17.06
CA ASN A 61 6.43 -7.83 18.39
C ASN A 61 4.95 -8.17 18.62
N LYS A 62 4.43 -9.18 17.92
CA LYS A 62 3.07 -9.71 18.13
C LYS A 62 1.97 -8.65 18.05
N GLY A 63 2.18 -7.61 17.25
CA GLY A 63 1.24 -6.51 17.01
C GLY A 63 1.43 -5.30 17.92
N VAL A 64 2.34 -5.37 18.90
CA VAL A 64 2.68 -4.22 19.74
C VAL A 64 3.58 -3.26 18.93
N SER A 65 3.27 -1.96 18.97
CA SER A 65 3.99 -0.95 18.20
C SER A 65 5.49 -0.96 18.53
N LEU A 66 6.32 -1.17 17.52
CA LEU A 66 7.78 -1.09 17.63
C LEU A 66 8.31 0.33 17.51
N PHE A 67 7.56 1.21 16.85
CA PHE A 67 8.00 2.56 16.52
C PHE A 67 7.35 3.63 17.42
N SER A 68 6.49 3.24 18.36
CA SER A 68 5.93 4.15 19.36
C SER A 68 7.03 4.81 20.18
N GLY A 69 7.03 6.15 20.23
CA GLY A 69 8.05 6.93 20.93
C GLY A 69 9.33 7.20 20.12
N ILE A 70 9.41 6.74 18.86
CA ILE A 70 10.53 7.05 17.96
C ILE A 70 10.14 8.22 17.05
N GLU A 71 10.59 9.42 17.39
CA GLU A 71 10.19 10.66 16.70
C GLU A 71 10.68 10.80 15.25
N LYS A 72 11.74 10.06 14.84
CA LYS A 72 12.49 10.35 13.59
C LYS A 72 12.62 9.19 12.61
N ILE A 73 11.86 8.10 12.77
CA ILE A 73 11.96 6.98 11.83
C ILE A 73 11.01 7.18 10.63
N GLY A 74 11.56 7.63 9.51
CA GLY A 74 10.80 7.80 8.26
C GLY A 74 10.47 6.47 7.56
N PHE A 75 9.46 6.49 6.68
CA PHE A 75 9.00 5.33 5.92
C PHE A 75 10.13 4.57 5.19
N ASN A 76 11.11 5.28 4.62
CA ASN A 76 12.24 4.64 3.96
C ASN A 76 12.97 3.66 4.89
N ASN A 77 13.27 4.06 6.13
CA ASN A 77 13.95 3.20 7.09
C ASN A 77 13.08 2.00 7.48
N LYS A 78 11.77 2.21 7.69
CA LYS A 78 10.81 1.13 7.96
C LYS A 78 10.77 0.12 6.81
N LEU A 79 10.84 0.59 5.56
CA LEU A 79 10.83 -0.26 4.39
C LEU A 79 12.11 -1.10 4.25
N TYR A 80 13.28 -0.57 4.60
CA TYR A 80 14.52 -1.33 4.66
C TYR A 80 14.52 -2.37 5.79
N ILE A 81 13.96 -2.03 6.97
CA ILE A 81 13.73 -3.01 8.04
C ILE A 81 12.82 -4.13 7.52
N ALA A 82 11.70 -3.78 6.86
CA ALA A 82 10.76 -4.74 6.32
C ALA A 82 11.43 -5.72 5.34
N LYS A 83 12.27 -5.20 4.43
CA LYS A 83 13.06 -6.01 3.50
C LYS A 83 13.93 -7.03 4.24
N ASN A 84 14.64 -6.60 5.27
CA ASN A 84 15.56 -7.46 6.01
C ASN A 84 14.84 -8.57 6.78
N ILE A 85 13.59 -8.36 7.17
CA ILE A 85 12.79 -9.36 7.89
C ILE A 85 11.90 -10.21 6.97
N GLY A 86 12.10 -10.11 5.64
CA GLY A 86 11.50 -11.04 4.67
C GLY A 86 10.46 -10.43 3.73
N LEU A 87 10.32 -9.11 3.67
CA LEU A 87 9.36 -8.49 2.73
C LEU A 87 9.74 -8.82 1.27
N PRO A 88 8.81 -9.32 0.43
CA PRO A 88 9.05 -9.62 -0.97
C PRO A 88 9.65 -8.44 -1.72
N LYS A 89 10.61 -8.76 -2.59
CA LYS A 89 11.38 -7.79 -3.38
C LYS A 89 10.47 -6.91 -4.24
N GLU A 90 9.40 -7.48 -4.77
CA GLU A 90 8.40 -6.82 -5.62
C GLU A 90 7.65 -5.75 -4.83
N ILE A 91 7.21 -6.08 -3.60
CA ILE A 91 6.57 -5.13 -2.69
C ILE A 91 7.54 -4.01 -2.31
N PHE A 92 8.78 -4.37 -1.95
CA PHE A 92 9.82 -3.38 -1.64
C PHE A 92 10.03 -2.39 -2.79
N LYS A 93 10.22 -2.89 -4.02
CA LYS A 93 10.42 -2.05 -5.21
C LYS A 93 9.23 -1.15 -5.51
N ALA A 94 8.01 -1.66 -5.37
CA ALA A 94 6.79 -0.90 -5.60
C ALA A 94 6.70 0.28 -4.61
N LEU A 95 6.89 0.01 -3.33
CA LEU A 95 6.80 1.01 -2.27
C LEU A 95 7.94 2.02 -2.31
N ASP A 96 9.15 1.60 -2.66
CA ASP A 96 10.28 2.51 -2.89
C ASP A 96 10.01 3.46 -4.07
N THR A 97 9.39 2.94 -5.15
CA THR A 97 9.00 3.76 -6.31
C THR A 97 7.96 4.81 -5.93
N VAL A 98 6.92 4.43 -5.18
CA VAL A 98 5.92 5.37 -4.66
C VAL A 98 6.56 6.41 -3.73
N ASN A 99 7.46 5.99 -2.84
CA ASN A 99 8.16 6.88 -1.93
C ASN A 99 9.04 7.90 -2.68
N ARG A 100 9.73 7.48 -3.74
CA ARG A 100 10.50 8.38 -4.62
C ARG A 100 9.61 9.41 -5.30
N GLU A 101 8.44 9.02 -5.82
CA GLU A 101 7.49 9.96 -6.40
C GLU A 101 6.92 10.94 -5.36
N ARG A 102 6.60 10.45 -4.15
CA ARG A 102 6.19 11.30 -3.02
C ARG A 102 7.26 12.34 -2.68
N ASN A 103 8.52 11.93 -2.59
CA ASN A 103 9.63 12.84 -2.30
C ASN A 103 9.85 13.84 -3.44
N SER A 104 9.67 13.40 -4.68
CA SER A 104 9.75 14.29 -5.85
C SER A 104 8.69 15.39 -5.80
N PHE A 105 7.45 15.09 -5.40
CA PHE A 105 6.43 16.11 -5.16
C PHE A 105 6.76 17.06 -4.01
N ALA A 106 7.37 16.55 -2.93
CA ALA A 106 7.74 17.36 -1.78
C ALA A 106 8.91 18.33 -2.08
N HIS A 107 9.88 17.91 -2.88
CA HIS A 107 11.06 18.71 -3.21
C HIS A 107 10.88 19.63 -4.43
N ASN A 108 9.96 19.29 -5.34
CA ASN A 108 9.68 20.11 -6.52
C ASN A 108 8.23 20.62 -6.49
N ILE A 109 8.05 21.82 -5.94
CA ILE A 109 6.75 22.49 -5.80
C ILE A 109 6.01 22.70 -7.13
N PHE A 110 6.72 22.66 -8.27
CA PHE A 110 6.13 22.82 -9.61
C PHE A 110 5.74 21.50 -10.25
N LYS A 111 6.14 20.35 -9.68
CA LYS A 111 5.74 19.04 -10.19
C LYS A 111 4.27 18.81 -9.88
N LYS A 112 3.46 18.60 -10.92
CA LYS A 112 2.02 18.36 -10.82
C LYS A 112 1.59 16.95 -11.21
N THR A 113 2.43 16.24 -11.97
CA THR A 113 2.10 14.95 -12.58
C THR A 113 3.25 13.96 -12.51
N ILE A 114 2.88 12.69 -12.61
CA ILE A 114 3.73 11.52 -12.82
C ILE A 114 3.61 11.13 -14.29
N ALA A 115 4.73 10.80 -14.92
CA ALA A 115 4.73 10.34 -16.30
C ALA A 115 4.02 8.98 -16.43
N ARG A 116 3.26 8.77 -17.51
CA ARG A 116 2.54 7.51 -17.76
C ARG A 116 3.45 6.28 -17.68
N ALA A 117 4.68 6.35 -18.18
CA ALA A 117 5.65 5.26 -18.06
C ALA A 117 5.89 4.83 -16.61
N LYS A 118 5.93 5.79 -15.67
CA LYS A 118 6.10 5.52 -14.25
C LYS A 118 4.83 4.95 -13.61
N ILE A 119 3.65 5.38 -14.06
CA ILE A 119 2.36 4.78 -13.65
C ILE A 119 2.31 3.31 -14.09
N ASN A 120 2.75 3.02 -15.31
CA ASN A 120 2.82 1.65 -15.83
C ASN A 120 3.84 0.81 -15.05
N GLU A 121 5.00 1.37 -14.68
CA GLU A 121 5.96 0.66 -13.81
C GLU A 121 5.34 0.29 -12.45
N ILE A 122 4.57 1.19 -11.83
CA ILE A 122 3.85 0.88 -10.58
C ILE A 122 2.83 -0.24 -10.81
N ALA A 123 2.10 -0.21 -11.92
CA ALA A 123 1.13 -1.23 -12.28
C ALA A 123 1.77 -2.60 -12.54
N GLU A 124 2.88 -2.65 -13.27
CA GLU A 124 3.65 -3.88 -13.52
C GLU A 124 4.21 -4.46 -12.22
N LEU A 125 4.74 -3.61 -11.34
CA LEU A 125 5.18 -4.02 -10.02
C LEU A 125 4.02 -4.56 -9.18
N ALA A 126 2.84 -3.93 -9.23
CA ALA A 126 1.65 -4.46 -8.58
C ALA A 126 1.30 -5.85 -9.12
N ASP A 127 1.21 -6.04 -10.43
CA ASP A 127 0.88 -7.33 -11.03
C ASP A 127 1.91 -8.42 -10.69
N SER A 128 3.18 -8.07 -10.53
CA SER A 128 4.24 -9.01 -10.12
C SER A 128 4.15 -9.53 -8.68
N ILE A 129 3.39 -8.86 -7.79
CA ILE A 129 3.22 -9.31 -6.41
C ILE A 129 2.34 -10.57 -6.40
N GLN A 130 2.89 -11.66 -5.87
CA GLN A 130 2.24 -12.96 -5.69
C GLN A 130 1.27 -12.95 -4.49
N ALA A 131 0.26 -12.09 -4.56
CA ALA A 131 -0.83 -12.03 -3.60
C ALA A 131 -2.17 -11.91 -4.34
N THR A 132 -3.23 -12.36 -3.68
CA THR A 132 -4.59 -12.16 -4.19
C THR A 132 -4.87 -10.67 -4.35
N GLY A 133 -5.67 -10.29 -5.35
CA GLY A 133 -5.94 -8.90 -5.69
C GLY A 133 -6.30 -8.76 -7.17
N GLY A 134 -6.83 -7.60 -7.55
CA GLY A 134 -7.14 -7.34 -8.96
C GLY A 134 -5.86 -7.21 -9.79
N GLU A 135 -5.81 -7.88 -10.94
CA GLU A 135 -4.85 -7.57 -12.00
C GLU A 135 -5.13 -6.15 -12.51
N PHE A 136 -4.10 -5.33 -12.69
CA PHE A 136 -4.26 -3.93 -13.05
C PHE A 136 -5.13 -3.75 -14.30
N ASN A 137 -4.88 -4.52 -15.36
CA ASN A 137 -5.63 -4.44 -16.62
C ASN A 137 -7.11 -4.86 -16.51
N ARG A 138 -7.48 -5.55 -15.42
CA ARG A 138 -8.87 -5.94 -15.12
C ARG A 138 -9.58 -4.93 -14.23
N LEU A 139 -8.86 -3.99 -13.62
CA LEU A 139 -9.49 -2.90 -12.90
C LEU A 139 -10.17 -1.95 -13.88
N GLY A 140 -11.33 -1.46 -13.49
CA GLY A 140 -12.10 -0.52 -14.30
C GLY A 140 -12.82 0.49 -13.44
N VAL A 141 -13.18 1.60 -14.08
CA VAL A 141 -13.93 2.69 -13.48
C VAL A 141 -15.16 3.00 -14.31
N TYR A 142 -16.27 3.31 -13.65
CA TYR A 142 -17.43 3.87 -14.33
C TYR A 142 -17.22 5.37 -14.56
N ILE A 143 -17.24 5.78 -15.83
CA ILE A 143 -17.20 7.17 -16.27
C ILE A 143 -18.50 7.41 -17.06
N GLU A 144 -19.33 8.34 -16.60
CA GLU A 144 -20.59 8.71 -17.26
C GLU A 144 -21.49 7.49 -17.55
N GLY A 145 -21.55 6.55 -16.61
CA GLY A 145 -22.36 5.33 -16.73
C GLY A 145 -21.74 4.19 -17.54
N SER A 146 -20.58 4.41 -18.18
CA SER A 146 -19.86 3.41 -18.96
C SER A 146 -18.63 2.88 -18.21
N LEU A 147 -18.39 1.56 -18.27
CA LEU A 147 -17.23 0.93 -17.65
C LEU A 147 -16.00 1.01 -18.57
N PHE A 148 -14.92 1.63 -18.07
CA PHE A 148 -13.63 1.70 -18.76
C PHE A 148 -12.57 0.95 -17.97
N TYR A 149 -11.91 -0.01 -18.61
CA TYR A 149 -10.78 -0.75 -18.03
C TYR A 149 -9.48 0.03 -18.14
N ALA A 150 -8.53 -0.21 -17.23
CA ALA A 150 -7.25 0.49 -17.12
C ALA A 150 -6.52 0.65 -18.47
N LYS A 151 -6.50 -0.40 -19.30
CA LYS A 151 -5.89 -0.38 -20.63
C LYS A 151 -6.46 0.67 -21.60
N ASN A 152 -7.69 1.11 -21.37
CA ASN A 152 -8.43 2.07 -22.20
C ASN A 152 -8.51 3.46 -21.53
N ILE A 153 -7.86 3.66 -20.38
CA ILE A 153 -7.88 4.94 -19.66
C ILE A 153 -6.82 5.87 -20.22
N GLU A 154 -7.25 6.99 -20.78
CA GLU A 154 -6.36 8.05 -21.25
C GLU A 154 -6.02 9.08 -20.18
N CYS A 155 -6.79 9.20 -19.09
CA CYS A 155 -6.52 10.16 -18.04
C CYS A 155 -5.50 9.62 -17.03
N GLU A 156 -4.33 10.27 -16.91
CA GLU A 156 -3.28 9.84 -15.98
C GLU A 156 -3.72 9.83 -14.52
N ASN A 157 -4.58 10.75 -14.08
CA ASN A 157 -5.06 10.77 -12.70
C ASN A 157 -5.90 9.52 -12.39
N THR A 158 -6.71 9.08 -13.35
CA THR A 158 -7.51 7.86 -13.21
C THR A 158 -6.62 6.63 -13.29
N LEU A 159 -5.66 6.62 -14.21
CA LEU A 159 -4.71 5.51 -14.37
C LEU A 159 -3.84 5.33 -13.12
N LEU A 160 -3.32 6.42 -12.56
CA LEU A 160 -2.55 6.41 -11.31
C LEU A 160 -3.39 5.88 -10.15
N ASN A 161 -4.63 6.36 -10.01
CA ASN A 161 -5.52 5.89 -8.95
C ASN A 161 -5.75 4.38 -9.03
N LEU A 162 -5.96 3.86 -10.25
CA LEU A 162 -6.12 2.43 -10.49
C LEU A 162 -4.84 1.63 -10.17
N ALA A 163 -3.67 2.13 -10.57
CA ALA A 163 -2.38 1.48 -10.30
C ALA A 163 -2.09 1.42 -8.79
N LEU A 164 -2.29 2.53 -8.07
CA LEU A 164 -2.15 2.60 -6.63
C LEU A 164 -3.17 1.71 -5.90
N THR A 165 -4.40 1.61 -6.43
CA THR A 165 -5.44 0.72 -5.89
C THR A 165 -5.07 -0.75 -6.06
N ALA A 166 -4.61 -1.17 -7.25
CA ALA A 166 -4.11 -2.52 -7.48
C ALA A 166 -3.00 -2.88 -6.50
N LEU A 167 -2.03 -1.98 -6.34
CA LEU A 167 -0.91 -2.15 -5.43
C LEU A 167 -1.38 -2.29 -3.97
N LYS A 168 -2.26 -1.40 -3.51
CA LYS A 168 -2.84 -1.43 -2.16
C LYS A 168 -3.55 -2.74 -1.88
N ASP A 169 -4.39 -3.21 -2.78
CA ASP A 169 -5.16 -4.43 -2.53
C ASP A 169 -4.24 -5.65 -2.41
N LYS A 170 -3.23 -5.75 -3.27
CA LYS A 170 -2.24 -6.84 -3.22
C LYS A 170 -1.37 -6.78 -1.97
N ILE A 171 -0.86 -5.60 -1.60
CA ILE A 171 -0.06 -5.44 -0.37
C ILE A 171 -0.90 -5.75 0.86
N ARG A 172 -2.13 -5.24 0.94
CA ARG A 172 -3.04 -5.54 2.06
C ARG A 172 -3.25 -7.05 2.19
N ASN A 173 -3.52 -7.73 1.09
CA ASN A 173 -3.77 -9.17 1.11
C ASN A 173 -2.51 -9.97 1.46
N TYR A 174 -1.33 -9.55 0.96
CA TYR A 174 -0.05 -10.12 1.40
C TYR A 174 0.15 -9.96 2.91
N VAL A 175 0.04 -8.73 3.42
CA VAL A 175 0.24 -8.41 4.85
C VAL A 175 -0.71 -9.26 5.69
N PHE A 176 -1.97 -9.34 5.27
CA PHE A 176 -2.99 -10.11 5.96
C PHE A 176 -2.65 -11.62 6.02
N ILE A 177 -2.35 -12.23 4.87
CA ILE A 177 -2.00 -13.66 4.77
C ILE A 177 -0.76 -13.94 5.59
N ASP A 178 0.26 -13.10 5.48
CA ASP A 178 1.56 -13.36 6.08
C ASP A 178 1.60 -13.12 7.59
N ILE A 179 0.77 -12.21 8.12
CA ILE A 179 0.56 -12.08 9.58
C ILE A 179 -0.06 -13.36 10.15
N TYR A 180 -0.99 -13.99 9.42
CA TYR A 180 -1.71 -15.16 9.91
C TYR A 180 -0.95 -16.47 9.71
N HIS A 181 -0.25 -16.63 8.58
CA HIS A 181 0.41 -17.87 8.20
C HIS A 181 1.94 -17.85 8.36
N GLU A 182 2.54 -16.71 8.69
CA GLU A 182 3.99 -16.53 8.83
C GLU A 182 4.81 -17.04 7.63
N THR A 183 4.32 -16.84 6.40
CA THR A 183 4.90 -17.38 5.16
C THR A 183 6.26 -16.79 4.75
N SER A 184 6.60 -15.59 5.23
CA SER A 184 7.83 -14.88 4.92
C SER A 184 8.89 -15.04 6.00
N HIS A 185 10.14 -15.06 5.57
CA HIS A 185 11.32 -15.24 6.42
C HIS A 185 12.44 -14.26 6.06
N PRO A 186 13.27 -13.85 7.04
CA PRO A 186 14.45 -13.02 6.79
C PRO A 186 15.35 -13.58 5.69
N ILE A 187 16.01 -12.68 4.96
CA ILE A 187 17.01 -13.01 3.92
C ILE A 187 18.34 -13.35 4.58
#